data_AF-A0A933YC29-F1
#
_entry.id   AF-A0A933YC29-F1
#
_cell.length_a   1.000
_cell.length_b   1.000
_cell.length_c   1.000
_cell.angle_alpha   90.00
_cell.angle_beta   90.00
_cell.angle_gamma   90.00
#
_symmetry.space_group_name_H-M   'P 1'
#
loop_
_entity.id
_entity.type
_entity.pdbx_description
1 polymer ?
#
loop_
_entity_poly.entity_id
_entity_poly.type
_entity_poly.pdbx_seq_one_letter_code
_entity_poly.pdbx_strand_id
1 'polypeptide(L)' 'MEHAHEIIIAGFGGQGVLSMGQILAYTAMVEGKEISWMPSYGPEMRGGTANCIVI' A
#
# COMPACT_ATOMS: atom_id res chain seq x y z
N MET A 1 -11.58 -2.71 22.34
CA MET A 1 -11.82 -2.92 20.90
C MET A 1 -10.49 -2.64 20.22
N GLU A 2 -10.00 -3.57 19.43
CA GLU A 2 -8.79 -3.36 18.63
C GLU A 2 -9.16 -2.38 17.50
N HIS A 3 -8.38 -1.31 17.35
CA HIS A 3 -8.61 -0.32 16.30
C HIS A 3 -7.77 -0.71 15.08
N ALA A 4 -8.42 -0.96 13.95
CA ALA A 4 -7.72 -1.13 12.67
C ALA A 4 -7.18 0.23 12.20
N HIS A 5 -5.97 0.25 11.66
CA HIS A 5 -5.30 1.47 11.20
C HIS A 5 -5.21 1.46 9.66
N GLU A 6 -6.00 2.32 9.00
CA GLU A 6 -5.97 2.44 7.55
C GLU A 6 -4.94 3.49 7.11
N ILE A 7 -4.09 3.11 6.14
CA ILE A 7 -3.11 3.98 5.49
C ILE A 7 -3.36 3.95 3.99
N ILE A 8 -3.57 5.13 3.39
CA ILE A 8 -3.71 5.31 1.95
C ILE A 8 -2.48 6.02 1.41
N ILE A 9 -1.86 5.45 0.37
CA ILE A 9 -0.73 6.04 -0.35
C ILE A 9 -1.17 6.22 -1.80
N ALA A 10 -1.03 7.42 -2.35
CA ALA A 10 -1.44 7.73 -3.72
C ALA A 10 -0.42 8.63 -4.41
N GLY A 11 -0.30 8.50 -5.73
CA GLY A 11 0.62 9.29 -6.55
C GLY A 11 0.70 8.76 -7.98
N PHE A 12 1.81 9.04 -8.66
CA PHE A 12 2.04 8.57 -10.02
C PHE A 12 2.91 7.30 -10.04
N GLY A 13 2.62 6.41 -11.00
CA GLY A 13 3.37 5.19 -11.25
C GLY A 13 4.84 5.48 -11.51
N GLY A 14 5.72 4.68 -10.91
CA GLY A 14 7.17 4.86 -10.97
C GLY A 14 7.78 5.76 -9.89
N GLN A 15 6.97 6.27 -8.94
CA GLN A 15 7.46 7.04 -7.77
C GLN A 15 7.52 6.23 -6.47
N GLY A 16 7.17 4.95 -6.51
CA GLY A 16 7.27 4.05 -5.35
C GLY A 16 5.99 3.92 -4.50
N VAL A 17 4.85 4.45 -4.95
CA VAL A 17 3.54 4.36 -4.26
C VAL A 17 3.21 2.95 -3.78
N LEU A 18 3.22 1.97 -4.71
CA LEU A 18 2.88 0.58 -4.38
C LEU A 18 3.95 -0.08 -3.50
N SER A 19 5.22 0.21 -3.77
CA SER A 19 6.35 -0.34 -3.01
C SER A 19 6.33 0.12 -1.56
N MET A 20 5.96 1.37 -1.29
CA MET A 20 5.79 1.87 0.08
C MET A 20 4.71 1.09 0.84
N GLY A 21 3.54 0.88 0.22
CA GLY A 21 2.47 0.11 0.86
C GLY A 21 2.88 -1.35 1.11
N GLN A 22 3.60 -1.96 0.18
CA GLN A 22 4.08 -3.33 0.31
C GLN A 22 5.13 -3.46 1.43
N ILE A 23 6.04 -2.48 1.58
CA ILE A 23 7.03 -2.46 2.68
C ILE A 23 6.32 -2.34 4.04
N LEU A 24 5.31 -1.48 4.16
CA LEU A 24 4.53 -1.36 5.39
C LEU A 24 3.81 -2.66 5.73
N ALA A 25 3.19 -3.30 4.73
CA ALA A 25 2.50 -4.57 4.92
C ALA A 25 3.47 -5.67 5.38
N TYR A 26 4.64 -5.80 4.75
CA TYR A 26 5.66 -6.75 5.21
C TYR A 26 6.15 -6.47 6.62
N THR A 27 6.31 -5.20 6.98
CA THR A 27 6.74 -4.82 8.34
C THR A 27 5.69 -5.23 9.36
N ALA A 28 4.40 -4.98 9.08
CA ALA A 28 3.30 -5.42 9.93
C ALA A 28 3.22 -6.95 10.05
N MET A 29 3.45 -7.71 8.96
CA MET A 29 3.55 -9.17 9.00
C MET A 29 4.69 -9.64 9.91
N VAL A 30 5.87 -9.01 9.82
CA VAL A 30 7.04 -9.35 10.66
C VAL A 30 6.78 -9.03 12.14
N GLU A 31 6.01 -7.98 12.42
CA GLU A 31 5.55 -7.64 13.77
C GLU A 31 4.41 -8.54 14.28
N GLY A 32 3.93 -9.49 13.48
CA GLY A 32 2.85 -10.41 13.85
C GLY A 32 1.47 -9.79 13.89
N LYS A 33 1.27 -8.65 13.20
CA LYS A 33 -0.03 -7.98 13.08
C LYS A 33 -0.88 -8.61 11.99
N GLU A 34 -2.19 -8.55 12.16
CA GLU A 34 -3.13 -8.79 11.07
C GLU A 34 -3.05 -7.62 10.08
N ILE A 35 -2.95 -7.94 8.80
CA ILE A 35 -2.66 -6.95 7.75
C ILE A 35 -3.26 -7.34 6.41
N SER A 36 -3.76 -6.34 5.69
CA SER A 36 -4.23 -6.42 4.31
C SER A 36 -3.60 -5.30 3.47
N TRP A 37 -3.19 -5.63 2.25
CA TRP A 37 -2.64 -4.67 1.30
C TRP A 37 -3.36 -4.77 -0.04
N MET A 38 -3.90 -3.64 -0.51
CA MET A 38 -4.77 -3.57 -1.68
C MET A 38 -4.23 -2.49 -2.64
N PRO A 39 -3.47 -2.87 -3.69
CA PRO A 39 -2.99 -1.94 -4.71
C PRO A 39 -4.06 -1.64 -5.76
N SER A 40 -3.94 -0.47 -6.39
CA SER A 40 -4.75 0.00 -7.51
C SER A 40 -3.86 0.82 -8.44
N TYR A 41 -3.79 0.44 -9.70
CA TYR A 41 -3.02 1.14 -10.73
C TYR A 41 -3.61 0.87 -12.11
N GLY A 42 -3.48 1.85 -13.01
CA GLY A 42 -3.88 1.68 -14.42
C GLY A 42 -2.90 0.81 -15.22
N PRO A 43 -3.19 0.52 -16.50
CA PRO A 43 -2.29 -0.23 -17.38
C PRO A 43 -0.91 0.44 -17.59
N GLU A 44 -0.81 1.73 -17.27
CA GLU A 44 0.42 2.52 -17.33
C GLU A 44 1.31 2.24 -16.10
N MET A 45 2.32 1.38 -16.27
CA MET A 45 3.28 1.05 -15.21
C MET A 45 4.09 2.27 -14.71
N ARG A 46 4.15 3.37 -15.48
CA ARG A 46 4.79 4.64 -15.13
C ARG A 46 3.93 5.80 -15.60
N GLY A 47 3.84 6.86 -14.80
CA GLY A 47 3.17 8.11 -15.17
C GLY A 47 1.64 8.09 -15.03
N GLY A 48 1.01 6.91 -14.99
CA GLY A 48 -0.41 6.75 -14.64
C GLY A 48 -0.67 6.89 -13.14
N THR A 49 -1.94 7.04 -12.76
CA THR A 49 -2.33 7.09 -11.33
C THR A 49 -2.11 5.73 -10.68
N ALA A 50 -1.49 5.73 -9.50
CA ALA A 50 -1.33 4.57 -8.64
C ALA A 50 -1.71 4.92 -7.20
N ASN A 51 -2.34 3.98 -6.51
CA ASN A 51 -2.65 4.08 -5.09
C ASN A 51 -2.63 2.69 -4.44
N CYS A 52 -2.46 2.64 -3.13
CA CYS A 52 -2.67 1.42 -2.35
C CYS A 52 -3.23 1.75 -0.98
N ILE A 53 -3.95 0.78 -0.42
CA ILE A 53 -4.50 0.81 0.93
C ILE A 53 -3.78 -0.28 1.74
N VAL A 54 -3.39 0.06 2.96
CA VAL A 54 -2.84 -0.85 3.97
C VAL A 54 -3.75 -0.78 5.19
N ILE A 55 -4.28 -1.91 5.67
CA ILE A 55 -5.14 -2.03 6.86
C ILE A 55 -4.56 -3.09 7.77
#